data_AF-X8E0K9-F1
#
_entry.id   AF-X8E0K9-F1
#
_cell.length_a   1.000
_cell.length_b   1.000
_cell.length_c   1.000
_cell.angle_alpha   90.00
_cell.angle_beta   90.00
_cell.angle_gamma   90.00
#
_symmetry.space_group_name_H-M   'P 1'
#
loop_
_entity.id
_entity.type
_entity.pdbx_description
1 polymer ?
#
loop_
_entity_poly.entity_id
_entity_poly.type
_entity_poly.pdbx_seq_one_letter_code
_entity_poly.pdbx_strand_id
1 'polypeptide(L)' 'MGISFNHTIVAARDKKASAQFLTELFGLPDPVPVGRFMAVTLEHGATLDYADVPEGKRSGPALRIPRVGGRL' A
#
# COMPACT_ATOMS: atom_id res chain seq x y z
N MET A 1 -15.25 5.93 -24.56
CA MET A 1 -13.97 5.92 -23.81
C MET A 1 -14.28 5.53 -22.37
N GLY A 2 -13.68 4.45 -21.85
CA GLY A 2 -13.89 4.03 -20.46
C GLY A 2 -12.71 4.45 -19.57
N ILE A 3 -12.99 4.96 -18.37
CA ILE A 3 -11.98 5.21 -17.33
C ILE A 3 -11.94 3.97 -16.43
N SER A 4 -10.76 3.46 -16.12
CA SER A 4 -10.57 2.33 -15.19
C SER A 4 -9.54 2.65 -14.13
N PHE A 5 -9.65 1.95 -13.00
CA PHE A 5 -8.61 1.93 -11.99
C PHE A 5 -7.44 1.07 -12.48
N ASN A 6 -6.24 1.64 -12.50
CA ASN A 6 -5.06 0.99 -13.05
C ASN A 6 -4.07 0.54 -11.96
N HIS A 7 -3.75 1.39 -10.99
CA HIS A 7 -2.91 1.00 -9.87
C HIS A 7 -3.10 1.95 -8.68
N THR A 8 -2.65 1.52 -7.49
CA THR A 8 -2.49 2.41 -6.33
C THR A 8 -1.26 2.05 -5.53
N ILE A 9 -0.74 3.03 -4.78
CA ILE A 9 0.43 2.84 -3.92
C ILE A 9 -0.01 2.38 -2.53
N VAL A 10 0.61 1.30 -2.06
CA VAL A 10 0.42 0.77 -0.71
C VAL A 10 1.66 1.09 0.13
N ALA A 11 1.47 1.89 1.18
CA ALA A 11 2.54 2.21 2.11
C ALA A 11 2.83 1.00 3.03
N ALA A 12 4.07 0.53 3.05
CA ALA A 12 4.51 -0.63 3.83
C ALA A 12 5.84 -0.36 4.55
N ARG A 13 6.06 -1.03 5.69
CA ARG A 13 7.35 -0.93 6.42
C ARG A 13 8.48 -1.60 5.63
N ASP A 14 8.16 -2.75 5.03
CA ASP A 14 8.98 -3.46 4.07
C ASP A 14 8.08 -3.81 2.89
N LYS A 15 8.31 -3.17 1.74
CA LYS A 15 7.51 -3.36 0.55
C LYS A 15 7.59 -4.79 0.00
N LYS A 16 8.74 -5.45 0.12
CA LYS A 16 8.96 -6.79 -0.43
C LYS A 16 8.20 -7.80 0.42
N ALA A 17 8.41 -7.77 1.73
CA ALA A 17 7.73 -8.68 2.65
C ALA A 17 6.20 -8.50 2.59
N SER A 18 5.72 -7.26 2.49
CA SER A 18 4.28 -6.98 2.44
C SER A 18 3.64 -7.40 1.12
N ALA A 19 4.34 -7.21 -0.01
CA ALA A 19 3.88 -7.68 -1.31
C ALA A 19 3.85 -9.22 -1.37
N GLN A 20 4.90 -9.88 -0.87
CA GLN A 20 4.97 -11.35 -0.81
C GLN A 20 3.88 -11.94 0.06
N PHE A 21 3.61 -11.33 1.23
CA PHE A 21 2.52 -11.75 2.10
C PHE A 21 1.17 -11.75 1.35
N LEU A 22 0.90 -10.72 0.56
CA LEU A 22 -0.35 -10.65 -0.21
C LEU A 22 -0.41 -11.73 -1.29
N THR A 23 0.68 -11.95 -2.03
CA THR A 23 0.70 -12.93 -3.12
C THR A 23 0.56 -14.36 -2.59
N GLU A 24 1.21 -14.68 -1.47
CA GLU A 24 1.07 -15.97 -0.80
C GLU A 24 -0.34 -16.18 -0.24
N LEU A 25 -0.94 -15.15 0.36
CA LEU A 25 -2.28 -15.25 0.96
C LEU A 25 -3.37 -15.52 -0.08
N PHE A 26 -3.25 -14.95 -1.27
CA PHE A 26 -4.26 -15.03 -2.32
C PHE A 26 -3.87 -15.95 -3.49
N GLY A 27 -2.70 -16.59 -3.45
CA GLY A 27 -2.20 -17.44 -4.55
C GLY A 27 -1.94 -16.67 -5.84
N LEU A 28 -1.52 -15.41 -5.73
CA LEU A 28 -1.20 -14.56 -6.88
C LEU A 28 0.24 -14.84 -7.38
N PRO A 29 0.58 -14.45 -8.62
CA PRO A 29 1.96 -14.49 -9.09
C PRO A 29 2.89 -13.67 -8.19
N ASP A 30 4.17 -14.03 -8.18
CA ASP A 30 5.18 -13.34 -7.40
C ASP A 30 5.20 -11.83 -7.70
N PRO A 31 5.41 -10.99 -6.67
CA PRO A 31 5.50 -9.56 -6.87
C PRO A 31 6.75 -9.21 -7.70
N VAL A 32 6.66 -8.15 -8.50
CA VAL A 32 7.74 -7.71 -9.40
C VAL A 32 8.27 -6.31 -9.03
N PRO A 33 9.59 -6.10 -9.02
CA PRO A 33 10.16 -4.79 -8.74
C PRO A 33 9.90 -3.82 -9.90
N VAL A 34 9.31 -2.67 -9.59
CA VAL A 34 9.06 -1.58 -10.55
C VAL A 34 9.59 -0.27 -9.97
N GLY A 35 10.81 0.10 -10.37
CA GLY A 35 11.50 1.26 -9.82
C GLY A 35 11.68 1.17 -8.31
N ARG A 36 11.01 2.05 -7.56
CA ARG A 36 11.06 2.07 -6.09
C ARG A 36 10.01 1.17 -5.43
N PHE A 37 9.12 0.57 -6.21
CA PHE A 37 7.96 -0.19 -5.75
C PHE A 37 8.15 -1.69 -5.90
N MET A 38 7.33 -2.44 -5.16
CA MET A 38 7.09 -3.86 -5.40
C MET A 38 5.64 -4.03 -5.85
N ALA A 39 5.43 -4.34 -7.12
CA ALA A 39 4.10 -4.39 -7.72
C ALA A 39 3.50 -5.80 -7.64
N VAL A 40 2.24 -5.88 -7.22
CA VAL A 40 1.41 -7.09 -7.26
C VAL A 40 0.30 -6.90 -8.27
N THR A 41 0.23 -7.75 -9.29
CA THR A 41 -0.85 -7.72 -10.29
C THR A 41 -2.06 -8.49 -9.79
N LEU A 42 -3.24 -7.85 -9.84
CA LEU A 42 -4.53 -8.47 -9.51
C LEU A 42 -5.19 -9.02 -10.79
N GLU A 43 -6.19 -9.90 -10.63
CA GLU A 43 -6.84 -10.59 -11.77
C GLU A 43 -7.44 -9.65 -12.82
N HIS A 44 -7.94 -8.48 -12.42
CA HIS A 44 -8.55 -7.49 -13.31
C HIS A 44 -7.53 -6.53 -13.94
N GLY A 45 -6.24 -6.84 -13.84
CA GLY A 45 -5.14 -6.10 -14.47
C GLY A 45 -4.69 -4.84 -13.73
N ALA A 46 -5.31 -4.51 -12.59
CA ALA A 46 -4.80 -3.44 -11.74
C ALA A 46 -3.62 -3.91 -10.88
N THR A 47 -2.73 -3.00 -10.47
CA THR A 47 -1.61 -3.33 -9.58
C THR A 47 -1.69 -2.64 -8.21
N LEU A 48 -1.19 -3.34 -7.20
CA LEU A 48 -0.89 -2.76 -5.89
C LEU A 48 0.63 -2.55 -5.79
N ASP A 49 1.04 -1.29 -5.73
CA ASP A 49 2.45 -0.91 -5.79
C ASP A 49 2.95 -0.60 -4.38
N TYR A 50 3.61 -1.57 -3.75
CA TYR A 50 4.11 -1.43 -2.39
C TYR A 50 5.33 -0.51 -2.33
N ALA A 51 5.32 0.45 -1.41
CA ALA A 51 6.40 1.41 -1.17
C ALA A 51 6.88 1.37 0.28
N ASP A 52 8.20 1.44 0.48
CA ASP A 52 8.77 1.54 1.82
C ASP A 52 8.43 2.89 2.46
N VAL A 53 7.92 2.87 3.70
CA VAL A 53 7.76 4.07 4.52
C VAL A 53 9.05 4.37 5.29
N PRO A 54 9.49 5.64 5.34
CA PRO A 54 10.61 6.03 6.18
C PRO A 54 10.39 5.62 7.64
N GLU A 55 11.46 5.21 8.31
CA GLU A 55 11.43 4.93 9.74
C GLU A 55 10.89 6.15 10.53
N GLY A 56 10.11 5.87 11.59
CA GLY A 56 9.47 6.91 12.40
C GLY A 56 8.19 7.52 11.82
N LYS A 57 7.83 7.25 10.54
CA LYS A 57 6.50 7.57 10.02
C LYS A 57 5.57 6.36 10.18
N ARG A 58 4.45 6.55 10.90
CA ARG A 58 3.37 5.57 10.98
C ARG A 58 2.47 5.75 9.76
N SER A 59 2.10 4.66 9.10
CA SER A 59 0.98 4.61 8.15
C SER A 59 -0.35 4.75 8.90
N GLY A 60 -0.52 5.85 9.64
CA GLY A 60 -1.77 6.18 10.29
C GLY A 60 -2.69 6.92 9.30
N PRO A 61 -4.02 6.89 9.51
CA PRO A 61 -4.88 7.83 8.81
C PRO A 61 -4.40 9.23 9.16
N ALA A 62 -4.25 10.10 8.16
CA ALA A 62 -3.95 11.52 8.35
C ALA A 62 -5.11 12.29 9.02
N LEU A 63 -6.03 11.60 9.71
CA LEU A 63 -7.11 12.20 10.48
C LEU A 63 -6.60 12.50 11.90
N ARG A 64 -5.91 13.63 12.04
CA ARG A 64 -5.76 14.28 13.34
C ARG A 64 -7.14 14.81 13.74
N ILE A 65 -7.90 14.04 14.50
CA ILE A 65 -9.07 14.56 15.21
C ILE A 65 -8.52 15.55 16.26
N PRO A 66 -8.84 16.86 16.18
CA PRO A 66 -8.41 17.80 17.20
C PRO A 66 -9.05 17.39 18.53
N ARG A 67 -8.22 17.13 19.54
CA ARG A 67 -8.71 17.03 20.92
C ARG A 67 -9.29 18.39 21.29
N VAL A 68 -10.62 18.48 21.38
CA VAL A 68 -11.29 19.61 22.03
C VAL A 68 -10.85 19.56 23.49
N GLY A 69 -10.02 20.52 23.89
CA GLY A 69 -9.57 20.67 25.26
C GLY A 69 -10.77 20.96 26.16
N GLY A 70 -11.16 19.95 26.96
CA GLY A 70 -12.04 20.15 28.10
C GLY A 70 -11.28 20.95 29.15
N ARG A 71 -11.64 22.23 29.29
CA ARG A 71 -11.47 22.96 30.54
C ARG A 71 -12.73 22.74 31.35
N LEU A 72 -12.58 22.05 32.48
CA LEU A 72 -13.41 22.24 33.65
C LEU A 72 -13.11 23.63 34.23
#